data_AF-A3ZMW8-F1
#
_entry.id   AF-A3ZMW8-F1
#
_cell.length_a   1.000
_cell.length_b   1.000
_cell.length_c   1.000
_cell.angle_alpha   90.00
_cell.angle_beta   90.00
_cell.angle_gamma   90.00
#
_symmetry.space_group_name_H-M   'P 1'
#
loop_
_entity.id
_entity.type
_entity.pdbx_description
1 polymer ?
#
loop_
_entity_poly.entity_id
_entity_poly.type
_entity_poly.pdbx_seq_one_letter_code
_entity_poly.pdbx_strand_id
1 'polypeptide(L)'
;MSIGESPNPFRSPDDSGSSEADPATPPSVALVYLFSALLTLFQLCVAVALAVNAHDRTQVVMLFPYLPLILAVGLWFGGRAVWASARYYLAFATVSSALFFLGSLAMGHIWPAAYAGVNTLLCALLYWELGRSAARAYFGFICPRCGADRPRGLDILQIEVRCRQCDFRW
;
A
#
# COMPACT_ATOMS: atom_id res chain seq x y z
N MET A 1 40.65 20.63 39.25
CA MET A 1 40.87 20.35 37.83
C MET A 1 40.54 18.89 37.58
N SER A 2 39.33 18.60 37.11
CA SER A 2 38.98 17.33 36.48
C SER A 2 38.34 17.68 35.14
N ILE A 3 38.86 17.04 34.12
CA ILE A 3 38.64 17.31 32.70
C ILE A 3 37.18 16.96 32.37
N GLY A 4 36.45 17.93 31.80
CA GLY A 4 35.08 17.76 31.37
C GLY A 4 34.98 16.73 30.26
N GLU A 5 34.08 15.76 30.42
CA GLU A 5 33.67 14.85 29.36
C GLU A 5 33.03 15.66 28.22
N SER A 6 33.42 15.34 26.98
CA SER A 6 32.83 15.90 25.78
C SER A 6 31.37 15.44 25.65
N PRO A 7 30.40 16.34 25.43
CA PRO A 7 29.00 15.98 25.29
C PRO A 7 28.79 15.11 24.03
N ASN A 8 28.09 13.99 24.21
CA ASN A 8 27.73 13.07 23.15
C ASN A 8 26.74 13.76 22.17
N PRO A 9 27.08 13.92 20.87
CA PRO A 9 26.28 14.71 19.92
C PRO A 9 24.96 14.03 19.49
N PHE A 10 24.63 12.86 20.05
CA PHE A 10 23.44 12.08 19.71
C PHE A 10 22.37 12.05 20.81
N ARG A 11 22.54 12.81 21.90
CA ARG A 11 21.54 12.88 22.99
C ARG A 11 20.95 14.29 23.05
N SER A 12 19.73 14.45 22.53
CA SER A 12 18.95 15.68 22.70
C SER A 12 18.57 15.84 24.19
N PRO A 13 18.79 17.00 24.81
CA PRO A 13 18.44 17.23 26.20
C PRO A 13 16.97 17.66 26.29
N ASP A 14 16.04 16.71 26.22
CA ASP A 14 14.61 16.91 26.52
C ASP A 14 13.94 15.58 26.91
N ASP A 15 14.49 14.86 27.89
CA ASP A 15 13.81 13.74 28.56
C ASP A 15 12.95 14.23 29.74
N SER A 16 12.24 15.35 29.56
CA SER A 16 11.28 15.85 30.55
C SER A 16 10.00 16.35 29.89
N GLY A 17 9.06 15.43 29.73
CA GLY A 17 7.64 15.73 29.61
C GLY A 17 7.06 15.65 28.21
N SER A 18 6.55 14.47 27.85
CA SER A 18 5.19 14.37 27.31
C SER A 18 4.74 12.92 27.43
N SER A 19 3.52 12.70 27.90
CA SER A 19 2.84 11.41 27.69
C SER A 19 3.02 11.02 26.23
N GLU A 20 3.64 9.88 25.96
CA GLU A 20 3.52 9.19 24.68
C GLU A 20 2.03 8.90 24.48
N ALA A 21 1.32 9.85 23.90
CA ALA A 21 0.10 9.59 23.19
C ALA A 21 0.52 8.61 22.08
N ASP A 22 -0.04 7.40 22.11
CA ASP A 22 0.05 6.40 21.05
C ASP A 22 0.18 7.11 19.70
N PRO A 23 1.16 6.75 18.85
CA PRO A 23 1.23 7.31 17.52
C PRO A 23 0.01 6.77 16.76
N ALA A 24 -1.10 7.50 16.86
CA ALA A 24 -2.33 7.18 16.17
C ALA A 24 -1.95 7.02 14.70
N THR A 25 -2.09 5.80 14.18
CA THR A 25 -1.80 5.48 12.79
C THR A 25 -2.42 6.57 11.93
N PRO A 26 -1.65 7.22 11.02
CA PRO A 26 -2.17 8.32 10.24
C PRO A 26 -3.48 7.88 9.57
N PRO A 27 -4.51 8.73 9.49
CA PRO A 27 -5.81 8.32 8.96
C PRO A 27 -5.73 7.73 7.54
N SER A 28 -4.75 8.16 6.73
CA SER A 28 -4.49 7.54 5.42
C SER A 28 -3.99 6.10 5.54
N VAL A 29 -3.15 5.78 6.52
CA VAL A 29 -2.66 4.41 6.76
C VAL A 29 -3.79 3.52 7.25
N ALA A 30 -4.66 4.04 8.14
CA ALA A 30 -5.86 3.33 8.55
C ALA A 30 -6.80 3.04 7.36
N LEU A 31 -6.95 3.97 6.42
CA LEU A 31 -7.70 3.75 5.18
C LEU A 31 -7.04 2.71 4.27
N VAL A 32 -5.70 2.70 4.17
CA VAL A 32 -4.97 1.65 3.44
C VAL A 32 -5.27 0.27 4.05
N TYR A 33 -5.30 0.15 5.37
CA TYR A 33 -5.64 -1.10 6.05
C TYR A 33 -7.11 -1.49 5.83
N LEU A 34 -8.02 -0.55 5.95
CA LEU A 34 -9.45 -0.78 5.71
C LEU A 34 -9.71 -1.24 4.27
N PHE A 35 -9.19 -0.53 3.27
CA PHE A 35 -9.42 -0.85 1.87
C PHE A 35 -8.71 -2.15 1.45
N SER A 36 -7.52 -2.44 1.98
CA SER A 36 -6.87 -3.74 1.73
C SER A 36 -7.65 -4.90 2.35
N ALA A 37 -8.20 -4.74 3.56
CA ALA A 37 -9.06 -5.74 4.19
C ALA A 37 -10.37 -5.94 3.41
N LEU A 38 -11.03 -4.86 3.00
CA LEU A 38 -12.25 -4.92 2.19
C LEU A 38 -12.02 -5.57 0.83
N LEU A 39 -10.92 -5.23 0.14
CA LEU A 39 -10.54 -5.86 -1.12
C LEU A 39 -10.30 -7.36 -0.95
N THR A 40 -9.57 -7.74 0.09
CA THR A 40 -9.27 -9.15 0.38
C THR A 40 -10.54 -9.92 0.71
N LEU A 41 -11.42 -9.36 1.56
CA LEU A 41 -12.69 -9.97 1.92
C LEU A 41 -13.59 -10.12 0.70
N PHE A 42 -13.71 -9.08 -0.12
CA PHE A 42 -14.49 -9.12 -1.35
C PHE A 42 -14.03 -10.24 -2.29
N GLN A 43 -12.72 -10.33 -2.54
CA GLN A 43 -12.15 -11.37 -3.41
C GLN A 43 -12.32 -12.77 -2.82
N LEU A 44 -12.20 -12.92 -1.50
CA LEU A 44 -12.43 -14.19 -0.81
C LEU A 44 -13.90 -14.62 -0.91
N CYS A 45 -14.85 -13.70 -0.71
CA CYS A 45 -16.28 -13.97 -0.89
C CYS A 45 -16.59 -14.43 -2.32
N VAL A 46 -15.99 -13.78 -3.33
CA VAL A 46 -16.18 -14.15 -4.74
C VAL A 46 -15.55 -15.51 -5.05
N ALA A 47 -14.35 -15.77 -4.54
CA ALA A 47 -13.69 -17.07 -4.69
C ALA A 47 -14.51 -18.19 -4.06
N VAL A 48 -15.07 -18.00 -2.86
CA VAL A 48 -15.97 -18.96 -2.20
C VAL A 48 -17.25 -19.14 -3.00
N ALA A 49 -17.89 -18.06 -3.45
CA ALA A 49 -19.10 -18.14 -4.26
C ALA A 49 -18.88 -18.94 -5.56
N LEU A 50 -17.73 -18.75 -6.21
CA LEU A 50 -17.36 -19.52 -7.40
C LEU A 50 -16.99 -20.95 -7.06
N ALA A 51 -16.33 -21.22 -5.92
CA ALA A 51 -16.04 -22.58 -5.48
C ALA A 51 -17.29 -23.41 -5.18
N VAL A 52 -18.34 -22.76 -4.66
CA VAL A 52 -19.62 -23.42 -4.36
C VAL A 52 -20.43 -23.66 -5.64
N ASN A 53 -20.37 -22.74 -6.61
CA ASN A 53 -21.17 -22.81 -7.83
C ASN A 53 -20.49 -23.52 -9.00
N ALA A 54 -19.16 -23.61 -9.02
CA ALA A 54 -18.41 -24.24 -10.11
C ALA A 54 -18.13 -25.71 -9.79
N HIS A 55 -18.47 -26.61 -10.71
CA HIS A 55 -17.98 -27.99 -10.69
C HIS A 55 -16.47 -28.11 -11.01
N ASP A 56 -15.81 -27.00 -11.37
CA ASP A 56 -14.42 -26.97 -11.81
C ASP A 56 -13.54 -26.14 -10.86
N ARG A 57 -12.74 -26.84 -10.04
CA ARG A 57 -11.90 -26.27 -8.97
C ARG A 57 -10.77 -25.37 -9.49
N THR A 58 -10.44 -25.46 -10.77
CA THR A 58 -9.36 -24.70 -11.42
C THR A 58 -9.66 -23.20 -11.48
N GLN A 59 -10.93 -22.80 -11.60
CA GLN A 59 -11.34 -21.40 -11.63
C GLN A 59 -11.16 -20.70 -10.28
N VAL A 60 -11.37 -21.42 -9.17
CA VAL A 60 -11.21 -20.90 -7.79
C VAL A 60 -9.76 -20.51 -7.51
N VAL A 61 -8.81 -21.31 -8.01
CA VAL A 61 -7.38 -21.06 -7.86
C VAL A 61 -6.91 -19.91 -8.76
N MET A 62 -7.52 -19.76 -9.94
CA MET A 62 -7.17 -18.69 -10.87
C MET A 62 -7.67 -17.30 -10.45
N LEU A 63 -8.54 -17.17 -9.45
CA LEU A 63 -9.16 -15.89 -9.10
C LEU A 63 -8.35 -14.94 -8.21
N PHE A 64 -7.04 -15.16 -8.11
CA PHE A 64 -6.09 -14.18 -7.57
C PHE A 64 -6.23 -13.74 -6.09
N PRO A 65 -7.02 -14.33 -5.15
CA PRO A 65 -7.18 -13.74 -3.81
C PRO A 65 -5.88 -13.75 -2.98
N TYR A 66 -4.95 -14.65 -3.31
CA TYR A 66 -3.70 -14.80 -2.58
C TYR A 66 -2.77 -13.61 -2.73
N LEU A 67 -2.74 -12.97 -3.90
CA LEU A 67 -1.79 -11.88 -4.15
C LEU A 67 -2.19 -10.60 -3.42
N PRO A 68 -3.47 -10.18 -3.39
CA PRO A 68 -3.95 -9.09 -2.55
C PRO A 68 -3.85 -9.39 -1.07
N LEU A 69 -4.03 -10.65 -0.65
CA LEU A 69 -3.80 -11.06 0.73
C LEU A 69 -2.32 -10.90 1.13
N ILE A 70 -1.38 -11.38 0.30
CA ILE A 70 0.06 -11.20 0.53
C ILE A 70 0.43 -9.71 0.57
N LEU A 71 -0.14 -8.91 -0.34
CA LEU A 71 0.09 -7.46 -0.36
C LEU A 71 -0.51 -6.77 0.86
N ALA A 72 -1.71 -7.15 1.31
CA ALA A 72 -2.33 -6.60 2.51
C ALA A 72 -1.47 -6.87 3.76
N VAL A 73 -1.03 -8.13 3.92
CA VAL A 73 -0.12 -8.53 5.00
C VAL A 73 1.19 -7.74 4.90
N GLY A 74 1.79 -7.66 3.72
CA GLY A 74 3.00 -6.86 3.51
C GLY A 74 2.81 -5.39 3.89
N LEU A 75 1.68 -4.78 3.49
CA LEU A 75 1.39 -3.37 3.76
C LEU A 75 1.25 -3.09 5.26
N TRP A 76 0.82 -4.08 6.06
CA TRP A 76 0.76 -3.99 7.52
C TRP A 76 2.14 -4.01 8.19
N PHE A 77 3.11 -4.70 7.59
CA PHE A 77 4.50 -4.72 8.08
C PHE A 77 5.33 -3.53 7.57
N GLY A 78 4.81 -2.79 6.60
CA GLY A 78 5.51 -1.63 6.03
C GLY A 78 6.60 -2.02 5.02
N GLY A 79 7.43 -1.03 4.68
CA GLY A 79 8.57 -1.19 3.78
C GLY A 79 8.35 -0.70 2.34
N ARG A 80 9.43 -0.20 1.73
CA ARG A 80 9.41 0.42 0.40
C ARG A 80 9.10 -0.57 -0.72
N ALA A 81 9.72 -1.75 -0.69
CA ALA A 81 9.49 -2.79 -1.69
C ALA A 81 8.03 -3.23 -1.73
N VAL A 82 7.40 -3.38 -0.56
CA VAL A 82 5.97 -3.68 -0.44
C VAL A 82 5.14 -2.53 -1.01
N TRP A 83 5.43 -1.27 -0.62
CA TRP A 83 4.71 -0.12 -1.15
C TRP A 83 4.80 -0.03 -2.67
N ALA A 84 5.99 -0.22 -3.24
CA ALA A 84 6.22 -0.18 -4.68
C ALA A 84 5.48 -1.32 -5.39
N SER A 85 5.66 -2.55 -4.94
CA SER A 85 4.95 -3.73 -5.51
C SER A 85 3.43 -3.57 -5.41
N ALA A 86 2.90 -3.12 -4.28
CA ALA A 86 1.48 -2.83 -4.11
C ALA A 86 1.01 -1.74 -5.08
N ARG A 87 1.77 -0.65 -5.26
CA ARG A 87 1.43 0.42 -6.20
C ARG A 87 1.38 -0.06 -7.65
N TYR A 88 2.35 -0.87 -8.08
CA TYR A 88 2.35 -1.43 -9.43
C TYR A 88 1.21 -2.40 -9.64
N TYR A 89 1.00 -3.31 -8.68
CA TYR A 89 -0.10 -4.26 -8.74
C TYR A 89 -1.45 -3.55 -8.80
N LEU A 90 -1.71 -2.59 -7.91
CA LEU A 90 -2.98 -1.88 -7.85
C LEU A 90 -3.22 -1.03 -9.10
N ALA A 91 -2.18 -0.42 -9.67
CA ALA A 91 -2.30 0.29 -10.95
C ALA A 91 -2.70 -0.67 -12.08
N PHE A 92 -2.00 -1.81 -12.21
CA PHE A 92 -2.32 -2.82 -13.20
C PHE A 92 -3.72 -3.38 -13.01
N ALA A 93 -4.06 -3.80 -11.78
CA ALA A 93 -5.34 -4.40 -11.42
C ALA A 93 -6.51 -3.43 -11.65
N THR A 94 -6.32 -2.13 -11.38
CA THR A 94 -7.33 -1.10 -11.67
C THR A 94 -7.60 -1.01 -13.17
N VAL A 95 -6.55 -0.92 -13.99
CA VAL A 95 -6.69 -0.79 -15.45
C VAL A 95 -7.28 -2.06 -16.05
N SER A 96 -6.78 -3.23 -15.69
CA SER A 96 -7.27 -4.51 -16.22
C SER A 96 -8.72 -4.78 -15.82
N SER A 97 -9.10 -4.47 -14.58
CA SER A 97 -10.48 -4.62 -14.10
C SER A 97 -11.42 -3.62 -14.77
N ALA A 98 -10.98 -2.39 -15.03
CA ALA A 98 -11.77 -1.40 -15.74
C ALA A 98 -12.04 -1.81 -17.20
N LEU A 99 -11.02 -2.36 -17.88
CA LEU A 99 -11.19 -2.90 -19.23
C LEU A 99 -12.13 -4.12 -19.24
N PHE A 100 -12.00 -5.01 -18.27
CA PHE A 100 -12.87 -6.17 -18.13
C PHE A 100 -14.32 -5.76 -17.80
N PHE A 101 -14.52 -4.71 -17.00
CA PHE A 101 -15.81 -4.10 -16.72
C PHE A 101 -16.49 -3.60 -18.00
N LEU A 102 -15.79 -2.78 -18.78
CA LEU A 102 -16.31 -2.24 -20.04
C LEU A 102 -16.61 -3.34 -21.06
N GLY A 103 -15.71 -4.33 -21.18
CA GLY A 103 -15.92 -5.49 -22.06
C GLY A 103 -17.13 -6.32 -21.64
N SER A 104 -17.31 -6.57 -20.34
CA SER A 104 -18.45 -7.32 -19.81
C SER A 104 -19.78 -6.59 -20.01
N LEU A 105 -19.80 -5.27 -19.80
CA LEU A 105 -20.96 -4.44 -20.09
C LEU A 105 -21.33 -4.46 -21.58
N ALA A 106 -20.34 -4.35 -22.47
CA ALA A 106 -20.56 -4.38 -23.91
C ALA A 106 -21.16 -5.72 -24.39
N MET A 107 -20.86 -6.82 -23.69
CA MET A 107 -21.42 -8.15 -23.97
C MET A 107 -22.74 -8.44 -23.22
N GLY A 108 -23.25 -7.50 -22.42
CA GLY A 108 -24.49 -7.67 -21.64
C GLY A 108 -24.34 -8.54 -20.38
N HIS A 109 -23.11 -8.86 -19.96
CA HIS A 109 -22.85 -9.67 -18.77
C HIS A 109 -22.80 -8.80 -17.50
N ILE A 110 -23.98 -8.61 -16.89
CA ILE A 110 -24.16 -7.72 -15.73
C ILE A 110 -23.38 -8.19 -14.50
N TRP A 111 -23.38 -9.48 -14.17
CA TRP A 111 -22.72 -10.01 -12.98
C TRP A 111 -21.19 -9.87 -13.02
N PRO A 112 -20.49 -10.32 -14.09
CA PRO A 112 -19.06 -10.07 -14.25
C PRO A 112 -18.70 -8.57 -14.27
N ALA A 113 -19.55 -7.75 -14.89
CA ALA A 113 -19.37 -6.30 -14.88
C ALA A 113 -19.44 -5.75 -13.44
N ALA A 114 -20.47 -6.07 -12.66
CA ALA A 114 -20.61 -5.58 -11.29
C ALA A 114 -19.38 -5.96 -10.44
N TYR A 115 -18.91 -7.21 -10.54
CA TYR A 115 -17.69 -7.66 -9.88
C TYR A 115 -16.46 -6.82 -10.27
N ALA A 116 -16.25 -6.67 -11.58
CA ALA A 116 -15.12 -5.92 -12.12
C ALA A 116 -15.15 -4.44 -11.70
N GLY A 117 -16.34 -3.85 -11.64
CA GLY A 117 -16.55 -2.47 -11.19
C GLY A 117 -16.18 -2.28 -9.72
N VAL A 118 -16.64 -3.15 -8.83
CA VAL A 118 -16.28 -3.10 -7.40
C VAL A 118 -14.78 -3.32 -7.21
N ASN A 119 -14.18 -4.30 -7.91
CA ASN A 119 -12.74 -4.55 -7.83
C ASN A 119 -11.93 -3.34 -8.32
N THR A 120 -12.35 -2.72 -9.42
CA THR A 120 -11.73 -1.49 -9.97
C THR A 120 -11.78 -0.37 -8.93
N LEU A 121 -12.95 -0.15 -8.32
CA LEU A 121 -13.13 0.90 -7.32
C LEU A 121 -12.22 0.71 -6.10
N LEU A 122 -12.20 -0.49 -5.52
CA LEU A 122 -11.37 -0.80 -4.36
C LEU A 122 -9.87 -0.68 -4.67
N CYS A 123 -9.43 -1.19 -5.82
CA CYS A 123 -8.03 -1.04 -6.26
C CYS A 123 -7.65 0.43 -6.46
N ALA A 124 -8.52 1.23 -7.09
CA ALA A 124 -8.27 2.65 -7.34
C ALA A 124 -8.19 3.46 -6.04
N LEU A 125 -9.11 3.22 -5.09
CA LEU A 125 -9.10 3.86 -3.79
C LEU A 125 -7.82 3.53 -3.00
N LEU A 126 -7.44 2.26 -2.97
CA LEU A 126 -6.22 1.82 -2.28
C LEU A 126 -4.95 2.41 -2.96
N TYR A 127 -4.91 2.44 -4.29
CA TYR A 127 -3.81 3.07 -5.04
C TYR A 127 -3.66 4.56 -4.72
N TRP A 128 -4.79 5.26 -4.57
CA TRP A 128 -4.84 6.68 -4.22
C TRP A 128 -4.37 6.91 -2.78
N GLU A 129 -4.86 6.12 -1.82
CA GLU A 129 -4.48 6.26 -0.41
C GLU A 129 -3.01 5.94 -0.15
N LEU A 130 -2.44 4.90 -0.80
CA LEU A 130 -0.99 4.66 -0.78
C LEU A 130 -0.19 5.86 -1.34
N GLY A 131 -0.81 6.63 -2.23
CA GLY A 131 -0.20 7.79 -2.87
C GLY A 131 -0.09 9.03 -1.97
N ARG A 132 -0.81 9.09 -0.83
CA ARG A 132 -0.81 10.24 0.08
C ARG A 132 0.53 10.41 0.80
N SER A 133 0.87 11.65 1.17
CA SER A 133 2.10 12.00 1.87
C SER A 133 2.25 11.24 3.20
N ALA A 134 1.18 11.14 3.98
CA ALA A 134 1.19 10.42 5.26
C ALA A 134 1.43 8.90 5.09
N ALA A 135 0.89 8.28 4.03
CA ALA A 135 1.22 6.89 3.71
C ALA A 135 2.69 6.75 3.29
N ARG A 136 3.18 7.64 2.41
CA ARG A 136 4.60 7.66 2.00
C ARG A 136 5.57 7.84 3.17
N ALA A 137 5.19 8.63 4.17
CA ALA A 137 5.92 8.80 5.42
C ALA A 137 6.11 7.46 6.13
N TYR A 138 4.99 6.73 6.32
CA TYR A 138 4.99 5.41 6.95
C TYR A 138 5.90 4.40 6.24
N PHE A 139 5.94 4.43 4.90
CA PHE A 139 6.80 3.54 4.12
C PHE A 139 8.23 4.08 3.91
N GLY A 140 8.62 5.17 4.57
CA GLY A 140 10.01 5.66 4.56
C GLY A 140 10.42 6.41 3.30
N PHE A 141 9.46 7.04 2.60
CA PHE A 141 9.70 7.88 1.42
C PHE A 141 9.82 9.38 1.72
N ILE A 142 9.98 9.77 2.99
CA ILE A 142 10.37 11.13 3.35
C ILE A 142 11.89 11.23 3.42
N CYS A 143 12.46 12.24 2.77
CA CYS A 143 13.89 12.50 2.83
C CYS A 143 14.31 12.82 4.26
N PRO A 144 15.23 12.06 4.87
CA PRO A 144 15.68 12.31 6.24
C PRO A 144 16.50 13.61 6.37
N ARG A 145 17.01 14.15 5.26
CA ARG A 145 17.83 15.37 5.25
C ARG A 145 17.04 16.66 5.08
N CYS A 146 16.00 16.66 4.25
CA CYS A 146 15.28 17.88 3.89
C CYS A 146 13.74 17.77 3.98
N GLY A 147 13.21 16.63 4.40
CA GLY A 147 11.76 16.44 4.60
C GLY A 147 10.92 16.31 3.33
N ALA A 148 11.54 16.30 2.13
CA ALA A 148 10.79 16.14 0.87
C ALA A 148 10.10 14.76 0.77
N ASP A 149 8.86 14.72 0.27
CA ASP A 149 7.94 13.57 0.31
C ASP A 149 7.79 12.83 -1.04
N ARG A 150 8.61 13.19 -2.04
CA ARG A 150 8.58 12.62 -3.40
C ARG A 150 9.98 12.30 -3.91
N PRO A 151 10.64 11.28 -3.35
CA PRO A 151 11.92 10.86 -3.87
C PRO A 151 11.78 10.22 -5.26
N ARG A 152 12.90 10.10 -5.96
CA ARG A 152 13.04 9.38 -7.21
C ARG A 152 13.58 7.99 -6.90
N GLY A 153 12.85 6.94 -7.24
CA GLY A 153 13.35 5.57 -7.16
C GLY A 153 14.56 5.38 -8.08
N LEU A 154 15.58 4.68 -7.58
CA LEU A 154 16.75 4.29 -8.36
C LEU A 154 16.61 2.87 -8.94
N ASP A 155 15.75 2.07 -8.32
CA ASP A 155 15.39 0.70 -8.72
C ASP A 155 13.88 0.53 -8.88
N ILE A 156 13.46 -0.61 -9.46
CA ILE A 156 12.04 -0.93 -9.69
C ILE A 156 11.29 -1.07 -8.37
N LEU A 157 11.90 -1.69 -7.35
CA LEU A 157 11.27 -1.90 -6.05
C LEU A 157 11.36 -0.67 -5.14
N GLN A 158 12.04 0.39 -5.59
CA GLN A 158 12.26 1.63 -4.84
C GLN A 158 12.87 1.36 -3.46
N ILE A 159 13.69 0.32 -3.34
CA ILE A 159 14.45 0.02 -2.13
C ILE A 159 15.44 1.16 -1.91
N GLU A 160 16.13 1.59 -2.96
CA GLU A 160 17.00 2.75 -2.94
C GLU A 160 16.31 3.94 -3.60
N VAL A 161 16.27 5.06 -2.86
CA VAL A 161 15.62 6.27 -3.35
C VAL A 161 16.54 7.46 -3.23
N ARG A 162 16.36 8.43 -4.14
CA ARG A 162 17.10 9.69 -4.14
C ARG A 162 16.16 10.87 -3.95
N CYS A 163 16.52 11.81 -3.09
CA CYS A 163 15.76 13.04 -2.90
C CYS A 163 15.85 13.89 -4.18
N ARG A 164 14.73 14.41 -4.66
CA ARG A 164 14.71 15.30 -5.84
C ARG A 164 15.25 16.71 -5.54
N GLN A 165 15.29 17.13 -4.28
CA GLN A 165 15.72 18.47 -3.89
C GLN A 165 17.19 18.53 -3.48
N CYS A 166 17.67 17.56 -2.69
CA CYS A 166 19.02 17.59 -2.12
C CYS A 166 19.92 16.43 -2.57
N ASP A 167 19.48 15.62 -3.54
CA ASP A 167 20.18 14.46 -4.12
C ASP A 167 20.67 13.39 -3.14
N PHE A 168 20.27 13.47 -1.87
CA PHE A 168 20.60 12.49 -0.84
C PHE A 168 19.98 11.13 -1.19
N ARG A 169 20.72 10.04 -0.93
CA ARG A 169 20.30 8.66 -1.21
C ARG A 169 20.12 7.90 0.10
N TRP A 170 19.03 7.15 0.23
CA TRP A 170 18.72 6.35 1.41
C TRP A 170 17.74 5.23 1.08
#